data_AF-A0A536ZSL9-F1
#
_entry.id   AF-A0A536ZSL9-F1
#
_cell.length_a   1.000
_cell.length_b   1.000
_cell.length_c   1.000
_cell.angle_alpha   90.00
_cell.angle_beta   90.00
_cell.angle_gamma   90.00
#
_symmetry.space_group_name_H-M   'P 1'
#
loop_
_entity.id
_entity.type
_entity.pdbx_description
1 polymer ?
#
loop_
_entity_poly.entity_id
_entity_poly.type
_entity_poly.pdbx_seq_one_letter_code
_entity_poly.pdbx_strand_id
1 'polypeptide(L)'
;MRKTVLIIAAIVAVSLALATWLGQALPQPGLLALGLATAAVCIAVFGVLKAGLLEFTPEVLAGDVIVPRPSRAGGDVKLLLPLQFSNSGSADGIVEWVALRLTIDGDIQRSVLLSPVAEVDMQRFIQAKRRLDDQNCIEPFTAFPLEGRRSLAKFVLFDLAEKPRNEPLRLRSGRWSFEVFVKSTANRSPKLERSFEHVVEKKHVDEFAADTPVYLINYQITLPSARREIAGAEWMPRATNSVRAGAAR
;
A
#
# COMPACT_ATOMS: atom_id res chain seq x y z
N MET A 1 26.40 -1.44 -8.98
CA MET A 1 27.08 -2.30 -7.98
C MET A 1 28.60 -2.18 -7.95
N ARG A 2 29.35 -2.32 -9.06
CA ARG A 2 30.84 -2.28 -9.06
C ARG A 2 31.47 -1.04 -8.38
N LYS A 3 30.95 0.17 -8.61
CA LYS A 3 31.46 1.41 -7.99
C LYS A 3 31.24 1.43 -6.46
N THR A 4 30.09 0.97 -5.99
CA THR A 4 29.76 0.92 -4.56
C THR A 4 30.67 -0.06 -3.81
N VAL A 5 30.97 -1.22 -4.41
CA VAL A 5 31.90 -2.20 -3.84
C VAL A 5 33.33 -1.65 -3.76
N LEU A 6 33.80 -0.94 -4.79
CA LEU A 6 35.12 -0.29 -4.77
C LEU A 6 35.25 0.79 -3.70
N ILE A 7 34.21 1.60 -3.50
CA ILE A 7 34.19 2.64 -2.47
C ILE A 7 34.23 2.02 -1.07
N ILE A 8 33.45 0.97 -0.83
CA ILE A 8 33.46 0.26 0.47
C ILE A 8 34.84 -0.36 0.71
N ALA A 9 35.43 -1.02 -0.28
CA ALA A 9 36.76 -1.61 -0.17
C ALA A 9 37.86 -0.56 0.12
N ALA A 10 37.80 0.60 -0.54
CA ALA A 10 38.74 1.69 -0.30
C ALA A 10 38.59 2.28 1.11
N ILE A 11 37.36 2.47 1.59
CA ILE A 11 37.10 2.95 2.96
C ILE A 11 37.66 1.95 3.99
N VAL A 12 37.39 0.65 3.82
CA VAL A 12 37.90 -0.40 4.71
C VAL A 12 39.43 -0.42 4.73
N ALA A 13 40.08 -0.34 3.55
CA ALA A 13 41.53 -0.34 3.44
C ALA A 13 42.17 0.88 4.13
N VAL A 14 41.62 2.08 3.91
CA VAL A 14 42.11 3.31 4.55
C VAL A 14 41.90 3.27 6.07
N SER A 15 40.74 2.79 6.54
CA SER A 15 40.47 2.64 7.98
C SER A 15 41.43 1.65 8.65
N LEU A 16 41.76 0.52 8.00
CA LEU A 16 42.74 -0.44 8.50
C LEU A 16 44.16 0.13 8.54
N ALA A 17 44.57 0.86 7.50
CA ALA A 17 45.87 1.54 7.45
C ALA A 17 45.98 2.61 8.55
N LEU A 18 44.92 3.39 8.78
CA LEU A 18 44.90 4.40 9.83
C LEU A 18 44.92 3.77 11.24
N ALA A 19 44.16 2.69 11.44
CA ALA A 19 44.12 1.93 12.68
C ALA A 19 45.50 1.32 13.04
N THR A 20 46.18 0.75 12.05
CA THR A 20 47.52 0.17 12.23
C THR A 20 48.56 1.24 12.52
N TRP A 21 48.52 2.37 11.82
CA TRP A 21 49.41 3.51 12.06
C TRP A 21 49.22 4.11 13.47
N LEU A 22 47.97 4.36 13.88
CA LEU A 22 47.65 4.83 15.23
C LEU A 22 48.08 3.83 16.30
N GLY A 23 47.89 2.53 16.05
CA GLY A 23 48.33 1.42 16.90
C GLY A 23 49.81 1.45 17.25
N GLN A 24 50.65 1.89 16.30
CA GLN A 24 52.10 2.00 16.49
C GLN A 24 52.52 3.30 17.21
N ALA A 25 51.71 4.35 17.15
CA ALA A 25 52.06 5.68 17.67
C ALA A 25 51.69 5.89 19.15
N LEU A 26 50.80 5.08 19.72
CA LEU A 26 50.27 5.29 21.07
C LEU A 26 50.79 4.25 22.08
N PRO A 27 51.29 4.68 23.26
CA PRO A 27 51.94 3.80 24.24
C PRO A 27 50.97 2.89 25.01
N GLN A 28 49.66 3.00 24.79
CA GLN A 28 48.62 2.21 25.47
C GLN A 28 47.70 1.51 24.45
N PRO A 29 48.05 0.31 23.98
CA PRO A 29 47.32 -0.39 22.92
C PRO A 29 45.87 -0.75 23.29
N GLY A 30 45.54 -0.88 24.58
CA GLY A 30 44.21 -1.24 25.06
C GLY A 30 43.14 -0.18 24.76
N LEU A 31 43.45 1.11 24.94
CA LEU A 31 42.51 2.20 24.65
C LEU A 31 42.24 2.34 23.16
N LEU A 32 43.25 2.06 22.33
CA LEU A 32 43.16 2.14 20.88
C LEU A 32 42.29 1.00 20.32
N ALA A 33 42.49 -0.22 20.82
CA ALA A 33 41.63 -1.36 20.48
C ALA A 33 40.17 -1.11 20.87
N LEU A 34 39.92 -0.53 22.05
CA LEU A 34 38.57 -0.19 22.50
C LEU A 34 37.92 0.90 21.62
N GLY A 35 38.68 1.95 21.29
CA GLY A 35 38.21 3.02 20.41
C GLY A 35 37.85 2.52 19.00
N LEU A 36 38.71 1.67 18.42
CA LEU A 36 38.45 1.04 17.12
C LEU A 36 37.26 0.08 17.16
N ALA A 37 37.13 -0.73 18.22
CA ALA A 37 35.99 -1.62 18.38
C ALA A 37 34.68 -0.83 18.48
N THR A 38 34.68 0.27 19.24
CA THR A 38 33.51 1.14 19.38
C THR A 38 33.14 1.77 18.04
N ALA A 39 34.11 2.31 17.29
CA ALA A 39 33.88 2.88 15.96
C ALA A 39 33.35 1.84 14.97
N ALA A 40 33.91 0.62 14.97
CA ALA A 40 33.45 -0.47 14.12
C ALA A 40 32.00 -0.88 14.45
N VAL A 41 31.64 -0.95 15.74
CA VAL A 41 30.26 -1.20 16.17
C VAL A 41 29.34 -0.07 15.71
N CYS A 42 29.72 1.20 15.86
CA CYS A 42 28.92 2.33 15.39
C CYS A 42 28.67 2.28 13.87
N ILE A 43 29.70 1.95 13.08
CA ILE A 43 29.58 1.80 11.61
C ILE A 43 28.69 0.61 11.27
N ALA A 44 28.85 -0.53 11.96
CA ALA A 44 28.02 -1.71 11.74
C ALA A 44 26.54 -1.42 12.06
N VAL A 45 26.25 -0.78 13.20
CA VAL A 45 24.91 -0.35 13.59
C VAL A 45 24.33 0.62 12.56
N PHE A 46 25.11 1.62 12.12
CA PHE A 46 24.67 2.54 11.07
C PHE A 46 24.39 1.82 9.74
N GLY A 47 25.22 0.84 9.37
CA GLY A 47 25.02 -0.01 8.20
C GLY A 47 23.73 -0.82 8.27
N VAL A 48 23.45 -1.44 9.42
CA VAL A 48 22.20 -2.19 9.67
C VAL A 48 20.98 -1.26 9.59
N LEU A 49 21.04 -0.08 10.22
CA LEU A 49 19.97 0.91 10.15
C LEU A 49 19.73 1.41 8.72
N LYS A 50 20.77 1.56 7.91
CA LYS A 50 20.67 1.93 6.49
C LYS A 50 20.19 0.78 5.61
N ALA A 51 20.54 -0.47 5.92
CA ALA A 51 20.08 -1.63 5.17
C ALA A 51 18.55 -1.73 5.19
N GLY A 52 17.90 -1.51 6.34
CA GLY A 52 16.44 -1.48 6.43
C GLY A 52 15.77 -0.37 5.59
N LEU A 53 16.46 0.74 5.32
CA LEU A 53 15.96 1.81 4.42
C LEU A 53 16.11 1.44 2.93
N LEU A 54 16.92 0.43 2.62
CA LEU A 54 17.14 -0.07 1.27
C LEU A 54 16.26 -1.27 0.96
N GLU A 55 15.53 -1.85 1.93
CA GLU A 55 14.63 -2.96 1.66
C GLU A 55 13.36 -2.48 0.94
N PHE A 56 12.70 -3.40 0.22
CA PHE A 56 11.40 -3.15 -0.38
C PHE A 56 10.31 -3.33 0.69
N THR A 57 9.63 -2.24 1.04
CA THR A 57 8.67 -2.21 2.14
C THR A 57 7.32 -1.68 1.64
N PRO A 58 6.52 -2.53 0.98
CA PRO A 58 5.20 -2.12 0.50
C PRO A 58 4.23 -1.97 1.68
N GLU A 59 3.47 -0.89 1.64
CA GLU A 59 2.38 -0.53 2.55
C GLU A 59 1.12 -0.33 1.72
N VAL A 60 -0.04 -0.70 2.27
CA VAL A 60 -1.32 -0.54 1.59
C VAL A 60 -2.28 0.31 2.38
N LEU A 61 -2.88 1.24 1.64
CA LEU A 61 -3.84 2.20 2.11
C LEU A 61 -5.18 1.79 1.52
N ALA A 62 -6.06 1.45 2.44
CA ALA A 62 -7.41 1.02 2.14
C ALA A 62 -8.32 1.46 3.28
N GLY A 63 -9.59 1.52 2.96
CA GLY A 63 -10.63 1.77 3.94
C GLY A 63 -11.96 2.10 3.29
N ASP A 64 -12.00 2.52 2.03
CA ASP A 64 -13.26 2.65 1.30
C ASP A 64 -13.60 1.34 0.59
N VAL A 65 -14.90 1.05 0.50
CA VAL A 65 -15.43 -0.08 -0.26
C VAL A 65 -16.58 0.41 -1.10
N ILE A 66 -16.51 0.14 -2.40
CA ILE A 66 -17.60 0.39 -3.34
C ILE A 66 -18.22 -0.97 -3.63
N VAL A 67 -19.54 -1.08 -3.47
CA VAL A 67 -20.32 -2.21 -3.97
C VAL A 67 -20.94 -1.77 -5.29
N PRO A 68 -20.39 -2.21 -6.45
CA PRO A 68 -20.87 -1.77 -7.75
C PRO A 68 -22.30 -2.22 -8.01
N ARG A 69 -22.98 -1.54 -8.93
CA ARG A 69 -24.31 -1.95 -9.36
C ARG A 69 -24.28 -3.37 -9.93
N PRO A 70 -25.20 -4.26 -9.52
CA PRO A 70 -25.26 -5.60 -10.07
C PRO A 70 -25.71 -5.54 -11.54
N SER A 71 -25.03 -6.25 -12.44
CA SER A 71 -25.41 -6.29 -13.86
C SER A 71 -26.72 -7.06 -14.10
N ARG A 72 -27.21 -7.82 -13.10
CA ARG A 72 -28.49 -8.54 -13.09
C ARG A 72 -29.12 -8.49 -11.69
N ALA A 73 -30.45 -8.45 -11.60
CA ALA A 73 -31.18 -8.51 -10.33
C ALA A 73 -30.81 -9.81 -9.57
N GLY A 74 -30.36 -9.67 -8.33
CA GLY A 74 -29.90 -10.80 -7.50
C GLY A 74 -28.48 -11.28 -7.78
N GLY A 75 -27.67 -10.51 -8.52
CA GLY A 75 -26.27 -10.83 -8.78
C GLY A 75 -25.38 -10.83 -7.53
N ASP A 76 -24.30 -11.60 -7.60
CA ASP A 76 -23.33 -11.76 -6.52
C ASP A 76 -22.66 -10.43 -6.16
N VAL A 77 -22.44 -10.21 -4.86
CA VAL A 77 -21.75 -9.01 -4.38
C VAL A 77 -20.29 -9.08 -4.76
N LYS A 78 -19.86 -8.10 -5.56
CA LYS A 78 -18.46 -7.82 -5.81
C LYS A 78 -18.04 -6.58 -5.03
N LEU A 79 -16.78 -6.54 -4.61
CA LEU A 79 -16.25 -5.44 -3.82
C LEU A 79 -15.15 -4.73 -4.60
N LEU A 80 -15.36 -3.46 -4.92
CA LEU A 80 -14.38 -2.62 -5.56
C LEU A 80 -13.69 -1.76 -4.51
N LEU A 81 -12.38 -1.98 -4.32
CA LEU A 81 -11.59 -1.26 -3.32
C LEU A 81 -10.60 -0.31 -4.01
N PRO A 82 -10.62 1.00 -3.71
CA PRO A 82 -9.51 1.88 -4.00
C PRO A 82 -8.34 1.54 -3.07
N LEU A 83 -7.29 0.95 -3.63
CA LEU A 83 -6.07 0.59 -2.91
C LEU A 83 -4.93 1.50 -3.36
N GLN A 84 -4.29 2.18 -2.41
CA GLN A 84 -3.05 2.90 -2.67
C GLN A 84 -1.88 2.13 -2.06
N PHE A 85 -0.99 1.66 -2.93
CA PHE A 85 0.25 0.98 -2.57
C PHE A 85 1.34 2.02 -2.46
N SER A 86 2.10 2.03 -1.37
CA SER A 86 3.24 2.90 -1.17
C SER A 86 4.45 2.07 -0.77
N ASN A 87 5.62 2.38 -1.31
CA ASN A 87 6.86 1.74 -0.89
C ASN A 87 7.63 2.68 0.01
N SER A 88 7.68 2.41 1.31
CA SER A 88 8.46 3.22 2.26
C SER A 88 9.97 2.95 2.17
N GLY A 89 10.33 1.86 1.48
CA GLY A 89 11.69 1.46 1.15
C GLY A 89 12.29 2.21 -0.04
N SER A 90 13.63 2.15 -0.17
CA SER A 90 14.35 2.75 -1.30
C SER A 90 14.66 1.76 -2.43
N ALA A 91 14.53 0.45 -2.22
CA ALA A 91 14.61 -0.52 -3.31
C ALA A 91 13.27 -0.71 -4.01
N ASP A 92 13.35 -1.02 -5.29
CA ASP A 92 12.21 -1.45 -6.08
C ASP A 92 11.83 -2.89 -5.70
N GLY A 93 10.56 -3.23 -5.91
CA GLY A 93 10.09 -4.58 -5.76
C GLY A 93 8.81 -4.83 -6.54
N ILE A 94 8.23 -6.01 -6.32
CA ILE A 94 7.01 -6.42 -7.00
C ILE A 94 5.97 -6.79 -5.96
N VAL A 95 4.77 -6.25 -6.13
CA VAL A 95 3.57 -6.74 -5.46
C VAL A 95 3.08 -7.92 -6.30
N GLU A 96 3.16 -9.13 -5.76
CA GLU A 96 2.86 -10.37 -6.47
C GLU A 96 1.36 -10.63 -6.52
N TRP A 97 0.67 -10.49 -5.39
CA TRP A 97 -0.79 -10.59 -5.31
C TRP A 97 -1.34 -9.90 -4.06
N VAL A 98 -2.65 -9.66 -4.09
CA VAL A 98 -3.42 -9.07 -3.00
C VAL A 98 -4.64 -9.95 -2.78
N ALA A 99 -5.09 -10.14 -1.54
CA ALA A 99 -6.41 -10.72 -1.28
C ALA A 99 -7.12 -9.97 -0.17
N LEU A 100 -8.43 -10.18 -0.13
CA LEU A 100 -9.32 -9.55 0.83
C LEU A 100 -10.02 -10.65 1.63
N ARG A 101 -9.80 -10.70 2.93
CA ARG A 101 -10.65 -11.48 3.83
C ARG A 101 -11.78 -10.60 4.32
N LEU A 102 -13.00 -11.08 4.16
CA LEU A 102 -14.22 -10.48 4.65
C LEU A 102 -14.77 -11.31 5.81
N THR A 103 -15.02 -10.67 6.94
CA THR A 103 -15.69 -11.28 8.09
C THR A 103 -16.93 -10.47 8.43
N ILE A 104 -18.08 -11.13 8.56
CA ILE A 104 -19.36 -10.46 8.86
C ILE A 104 -19.76 -10.80 10.30
N ASP A 105 -20.09 -9.77 11.08
CA ASP A 105 -20.52 -9.83 12.48
C ASP A 105 -19.51 -10.53 13.41
N GLY A 106 -18.22 -10.46 13.07
CA GLY A 106 -17.12 -11.03 13.87
C GLY A 106 -17.01 -12.56 13.83
N ASP A 107 -17.81 -13.25 13.02
CA ASP A 107 -17.74 -14.71 12.88
C ASP A 107 -16.61 -15.13 11.93
N ILE A 108 -15.41 -15.29 12.48
CA ILE A 108 -14.20 -15.67 11.73
C ILE A 108 -14.36 -17.04 11.04
N GLN A 109 -15.15 -17.96 11.62
CA GLN A 109 -15.38 -19.29 11.02
C GLN A 109 -16.18 -19.19 9.71
N ARG A 110 -16.90 -18.09 9.51
CA ARG A 110 -17.63 -17.77 8.28
C ARG A 110 -16.94 -16.69 7.45
N SER A 111 -15.66 -16.41 7.73
CA SER A 111 -14.90 -15.48 6.90
C SER A 111 -14.74 -16.01 5.48
N VAL A 112 -14.83 -15.11 4.51
CA VAL A 112 -14.71 -15.42 3.08
C VAL A 112 -13.44 -14.78 2.57
N LEU A 113 -12.64 -15.54 1.82
CA LEU A 113 -11.49 -15.01 1.10
C LEU A 113 -11.91 -14.66 -0.32
N LEU A 114 -11.70 -13.40 -0.68
CA LEU A 114 -12.00 -12.83 -1.99
C LEU A 114 -10.68 -12.62 -2.74
N SER A 115 -10.66 -13.06 -4.00
CA SER A 115 -9.52 -12.90 -4.91
C SER A 115 -9.71 -11.66 -5.77
N PRO A 116 -8.62 -10.99 -6.15
CA PRO A 116 -8.67 -9.86 -7.06
C PRO A 116 -8.94 -10.41 -8.46
N VAL A 117 -10.02 -9.95 -9.09
CA VAL A 117 -10.44 -10.40 -10.41
C VAL A 117 -9.90 -9.47 -11.48
N ALA A 118 -10.02 -8.15 -11.27
CA ALA A 118 -9.65 -7.16 -12.27
C ALA A 118 -9.23 -5.84 -11.64
N GLU A 119 -8.46 -5.07 -12.40
CA GLU A 119 -8.32 -3.63 -12.17
C GLU A 119 -9.41 -2.87 -12.93
N VAL A 120 -10.02 -1.89 -12.27
CA VAL A 120 -11.13 -1.09 -12.82
C VAL A 120 -10.64 0.31 -13.19
N ASP A 121 -10.91 0.72 -14.42
CA ASP A 121 -10.76 2.11 -14.85
C ASP A 121 -11.88 2.94 -14.19
N MET A 122 -11.53 3.75 -13.19
CA MET A 122 -12.52 4.54 -12.48
C MET A 122 -13.19 5.62 -13.31
N GLN A 123 -12.50 6.17 -14.31
CA GLN A 123 -13.11 7.19 -15.16
C GLN A 123 -14.23 6.55 -15.98
N ARG A 124 -13.95 5.41 -16.60
CA ARG A 124 -14.95 4.65 -17.37
C ARG A 124 -16.04 4.08 -16.48
N PHE A 125 -15.70 3.57 -15.30
CA PHE A 125 -16.68 3.07 -14.33
C PHE A 125 -17.67 4.16 -13.89
N ILE A 126 -17.21 5.38 -13.64
CA ILE A 126 -18.08 6.52 -13.31
C ILE A 126 -18.96 6.89 -14.51
N GLN A 127 -18.41 6.92 -15.73
CA GLN A 127 -19.16 7.17 -16.96
C GLN A 127 -20.23 6.10 -17.22
N ALA A 128 -19.94 4.84 -16.89
CA ALA A 128 -20.86 3.71 -16.95
C ALA A 128 -21.89 3.69 -15.81
N LYS A 129 -22.10 4.82 -15.13
CA LYS A 129 -23.04 4.96 -13.99
C LYS A 129 -22.75 3.96 -12.86
N ARG A 130 -21.48 3.63 -12.63
CA ARG A 130 -20.97 2.71 -11.60
C ARG A 130 -21.48 1.28 -11.72
N ARG A 131 -21.69 0.83 -12.95
CA ARG A 131 -21.92 -0.58 -13.27
C ARG A 131 -20.60 -1.18 -13.77
N LEU A 132 -20.32 -2.42 -13.38
CA LEU A 132 -19.18 -3.14 -13.91
C LEU A 132 -19.52 -3.67 -15.30
N ASP A 133 -18.62 -3.42 -16.24
CA ASP A 133 -18.68 -3.94 -17.60
C ASP A 133 -17.28 -4.33 -18.07
N ASP A 134 -17.22 -5.09 -19.16
CA ASP A 134 -15.95 -5.53 -19.73
C ASP A 134 -15.12 -4.36 -20.31
N GLN A 135 -15.72 -3.17 -20.49
CA GLN A 135 -15.04 -1.99 -21.06
C GLN A 135 -14.33 -1.15 -19.99
N ASN A 136 -14.77 -1.25 -18.73
CA ASN A 136 -14.21 -0.60 -17.56
C ASN A 136 -13.36 -1.52 -16.68
N CYS A 137 -13.30 -2.82 -17.00
CA CYS A 137 -12.29 -3.74 -16.48
C CYS A 137 -11.07 -3.72 -17.42
N ILE A 138 -9.94 -3.20 -16.95
CA ILE A 138 -8.74 -2.98 -17.78
C ILE A 138 -8.10 -4.33 -18.11
N GLU A 139 -7.74 -5.10 -17.08
CA GLU A 139 -7.04 -6.38 -17.19
C GLU A 139 -7.30 -7.20 -15.90
N PRO A 140 -7.10 -8.53 -15.94
CA PRO A 140 -7.01 -9.33 -14.73
C PRO A 140 -5.96 -8.72 -13.79
N PHE A 141 -6.21 -8.74 -12.48
CA PHE A 141 -5.23 -8.19 -11.54
C PHE A 141 -3.94 -9.02 -11.55
N THR A 142 -2.87 -8.48 -12.11
CA THR A 142 -1.56 -9.13 -12.19
C THR A 142 -0.55 -8.51 -11.24
N ALA A 143 0.54 -9.23 -11.00
CA ALA A 143 1.69 -8.68 -10.29
C ALA A 143 2.19 -7.40 -10.98
N PHE A 144 2.63 -6.42 -10.19
CA PHE A 144 3.11 -5.13 -10.70
C PHE A 144 4.34 -4.63 -9.93
N PRO A 145 5.25 -3.91 -10.61
CA PRO A 145 6.39 -3.30 -9.96
C PRO A 145 5.96 -2.08 -9.13
N LEU A 146 6.62 -1.89 -7.99
CA LEU A 146 6.47 -0.70 -7.15
C LEU A 146 7.88 -0.18 -6.83
N GLU A 147 8.22 0.95 -7.44
CA GLU A 147 9.53 1.60 -7.31
C GLU A 147 9.77 2.12 -5.88
N GLY A 148 11.05 2.28 -5.52
CA GLY A 148 11.50 2.90 -4.28
C GLY A 148 10.85 4.27 -4.04
N ARG A 149 10.25 4.48 -2.86
CA ARG A 149 9.61 5.75 -2.46
C ARG A 149 8.51 6.24 -3.40
N ARG A 150 7.93 5.36 -4.21
CA ARG A 150 6.77 5.67 -5.05
C ARG A 150 5.49 5.17 -4.41
N SER A 151 4.39 5.78 -4.86
CA SER A 151 3.04 5.33 -4.57
C SER A 151 2.31 5.06 -5.89
N LEU A 152 1.45 4.04 -5.90
CA LEU A 152 0.60 3.66 -7.01
C LEU A 152 -0.81 3.39 -6.50
N ALA A 153 -1.82 4.02 -7.10
CA ALA A 153 -3.22 3.75 -6.79
C ALA A 153 -3.80 2.79 -7.83
N LYS A 154 -4.54 1.78 -7.36
CA LYS A 154 -5.29 0.83 -8.19
C LYS A 154 -6.68 0.65 -7.61
N PHE A 155 -7.68 0.51 -8.48
CA PHE A 155 -9.04 0.18 -8.08
C PHE A 155 -9.26 -1.29 -8.38
N VAL A 156 -9.27 -2.10 -7.33
CA VAL A 156 -9.20 -3.56 -7.48
C VAL A 156 -10.56 -4.14 -7.18
N LEU A 157 -11.09 -4.87 -8.15
CA LEU A 157 -12.34 -5.62 -8.01
C LEU A 157 -12.04 -6.97 -7.38
N PHE A 158 -12.68 -7.25 -6.25
CA PHE A 158 -12.63 -8.52 -5.55
C PHE A 158 -13.93 -9.28 -5.71
N ASP A 159 -13.79 -10.59 -5.91
CA ASP A 159 -14.90 -11.53 -6.04
C ASP A 159 -14.57 -12.83 -5.30
N LEU A 160 -15.58 -13.66 -5.09
CA LEU A 160 -15.45 -14.91 -4.37
C LEU A 160 -14.59 -15.88 -5.19
N ALA A 161 -13.44 -16.26 -4.64
CA ALA A 161 -12.44 -17.05 -5.35
C ALA A 161 -12.97 -18.46 -5.68
N GLU A 162 -13.06 -18.77 -6.98
CA GLU A 162 -13.09 -20.08 -7.70
C GLU A 162 -13.74 -21.34 -7.09
N LYS A 163 -14.41 -21.29 -5.93
CA LYS A 163 -15.13 -22.45 -5.37
C LYS A 163 -16.62 -22.36 -5.69
N PRO A 164 -17.13 -23.12 -6.70
CA PRO A 164 -18.55 -23.17 -7.04
C PRO A 164 -19.45 -23.79 -5.94
N ARG A 165 -18.88 -24.12 -4.77
CA ARG A 165 -19.60 -24.72 -3.62
C ARG A 165 -19.95 -23.74 -2.52
N ASN A 166 -19.45 -22.50 -2.59
CA ASN A 166 -19.78 -21.51 -1.57
C ASN A 166 -21.07 -20.79 -1.96
N GLU A 167 -21.92 -20.53 -0.97
CA GLU A 167 -23.10 -19.70 -1.16
C GLU A 167 -22.64 -18.30 -1.67
N PRO A 168 -23.31 -17.74 -2.69
CA PRO A 168 -22.92 -16.44 -3.23
C PRO A 168 -22.93 -15.38 -2.13
N LEU A 169 -21.95 -14.49 -2.15
CA LEU A 169 -21.88 -13.38 -1.20
C LEU A 169 -23.07 -12.46 -1.45
N ARG A 170 -23.92 -12.30 -0.43
CA ARG A 170 -25.08 -11.40 -0.45
C ARG A 170 -24.85 -10.22 0.48
N LEU A 171 -25.24 -9.03 0.02
CA LEU A 171 -25.17 -7.84 0.85
C LEU A 171 -26.25 -7.97 1.93
N ARG A 172 -25.84 -7.87 3.19
CA ARG A 172 -26.73 -7.96 4.34
C ARG A 172 -26.29 -6.98 5.39
N SER A 173 -27.25 -6.49 6.17
CA SER A 173 -26.98 -5.60 7.28
C SER A 173 -26.09 -6.31 8.31
N GLY A 174 -25.18 -5.55 8.91
CA GLY A 174 -24.24 -6.09 9.89
C GLY A 174 -22.92 -5.34 9.91
N ARG A 175 -21.99 -5.80 10.73
CA ARG A 175 -20.63 -5.26 10.81
C ARG A 175 -19.72 -6.06 9.89
N TRP A 176 -19.21 -5.42 8.85
CA TRP A 176 -18.32 -6.02 7.88
C TRP A 176 -16.88 -5.61 8.21
N SER A 177 -16.03 -6.58 8.51
CA SER A 177 -14.61 -6.41 8.76
C SER A 177 -13.81 -6.89 7.55
N PHE A 178 -12.86 -6.07 7.12
CA PHE A 178 -12.07 -6.24 5.92
C PHE A 178 -10.60 -6.32 6.30
N GLU A 179 -9.90 -7.30 5.76
CA GLU A 179 -8.48 -7.50 5.98
C GLU A 179 -7.77 -7.71 4.64
N VAL A 180 -6.86 -6.79 4.32
CA VAL A 180 -6.12 -6.77 3.06
C VAL A 180 -4.76 -7.42 3.28
N PHE A 181 -4.56 -8.54 2.60
CA PHE A 181 -3.31 -9.28 2.58
C PHE A 181 -2.55 -8.97 1.31
N VAL A 182 -1.23 -8.77 1.43
CA VAL A 182 -0.34 -8.51 0.30
C VAL A 182 0.81 -9.49 0.35
N LYS A 183 1.09 -10.11 -0.79
CA LYS A 183 2.32 -10.84 -1.02
C LYS A 183 3.22 -10.01 -1.93
N SER A 184 4.46 -9.83 -1.50
CA SER A 184 5.51 -9.14 -2.25
C SER A 184 6.73 -10.04 -2.42
N THR A 185 7.65 -9.62 -3.28
CA THR A 185 8.96 -10.29 -3.44
C THR A 185 9.81 -10.25 -2.16
N ALA A 186 9.61 -9.27 -1.29
CA ALA A 186 10.34 -9.15 -0.01
C ALA A 186 9.87 -10.18 1.04
N ASN A 187 8.61 -10.61 0.98
CA ASN A 187 8.01 -11.47 1.99
C ASN A 187 7.82 -12.90 1.47
N ARG A 188 8.17 -13.93 2.25
CA ARG A 188 7.92 -15.34 1.85
C ARG A 188 6.45 -15.74 1.89
N SER A 189 5.69 -15.14 2.80
CA SER A 189 4.25 -15.37 2.96
C SER A 189 3.49 -14.05 2.83
N PRO A 190 2.18 -14.10 2.53
CA PRO A 190 1.34 -12.91 2.52
C PRO A 190 1.32 -12.26 3.91
N LYS A 191 1.38 -10.93 3.94
CA LYS A 191 1.33 -10.12 5.15
C LYS A 191 0.01 -9.36 5.20
N LEU A 192 -0.58 -9.28 6.39
CA LEU A 192 -1.72 -8.39 6.63
C LEU A 192 -1.22 -6.95 6.63
N GLU A 193 -1.61 -6.16 5.63
CA GLU A 193 -1.20 -4.75 5.50
C GLU A 193 -2.23 -3.79 6.07
N ARG A 194 -3.52 -4.14 5.98
CA ARG A 194 -4.60 -3.27 6.45
C ARG A 194 -5.78 -4.05 7.00
N SER A 195 -6.38 -3.55 8.07
CA SER A 195 -7.70 -3.96 8.54
C SER A 195 -8.58 -2.74 8.76
N PHE A 196 -9.87 -2.85 8.43
CA PHE A 196 -10.87 -1.81 8.64
C PHE A 196 -12.27 -2.40 8.71
N GLU A 197 -13.23 -1.65 9.24
CA GLU A 197 -14.61 -2.09 9.43
C GLU A 197 -15.60 -1.10 8.83
N HIS A 198 -16.75 -1.61 8.38
CA HIS A 198 -17.90 -0.83 7.99
C HIS A 198 -19.17 -1.40 8.59
N VAL A 199 -20.11 -0.53 8.92
CA VAL A 199 -21.47 -0.92 9.26
C VAL A 199 -22.31 -0.87 7.99
N VAL A 200 -22.80 -2.03 7.56
CA VAL A 200 -23.77 -2.12 6.48
C VAL A 200 -25.15 -1.97 7.10
N GLU A 201 -25.81 -0.85 6.83
CA GLU A 201 -27.17 -0.58 7.28
C GLU A 201 -28.19 -1.21 6.35
N LYS A 202 -29.43 -1.35 6.84
CA LYS A 202 -30.55 -1.81 6.01
C LYS A 202 -30.75 -0.93 4.77
N LYS A 203 -30.55 0.38 4.90
CA LYS A 203 -30.61 1.33 3.79
C LYS A 203 -29.65 0.95 2.65
N HIS A 204 -28.42 0.52 2.96
CA HIS A 204 -27.46 0.08 1.96
C HIS A 204 -27.93 -1.19 1.24
N VAL A 205 -28.53 -2.13 1.98
CA VAL A 205 -29.11 -3.34 1.40
C VAL A 205 -30.26 -3.00 0.45
N ASP A 206 -31.14 -2.07 0.87
CA ASP A 206 -32.28 -1.61 0.07
C ASP A 206 -31.81 -0.86 -1.19
N GLU A 207 -30.79 0.00 -1.07
CA GLU A 207 -30.16 0.69 -2.20
C GLU A 207 -29.55 -0.29 -3.21
N PHE A 208 -28.78 -1.27 -2.72
CA PHE A 208 -28.20 -2.31 -3.58
C PHE A 208 -29.28 -3.14 -4.29
N ALA A 209 -30.34 -3.53 -3.57
CA ALA A 209 -31.49 -4.24 -4.12
C ALA A 209 -32.23 -3.41 -5.18
N ALA A 210 -32.23 -2.07 -5.05
CA ALA A 210 -32.76 -1.12 -6.02
C ALA A 210 -31.77 -0.81 -7.17
N ASP A 211 -30.73 -1.62 -7.39
CA ASP A 211 -29.71 -1.43 -8.43
C ASP A 211 -29.00 -0.06 -8.31
N THR A 212 -28.76 0.39 -7.07
CA THR A 212 -27.97 1.60 -6.75
C THR A 212 -26.61 1.19 -6.20
N PRO A 213 -25.50 1.83 -6.62
CA PRO A 213 -24.18 1.51 -6.07
C PRO A 213 -24.10 1.96 -4.62
N VAL A 214 -23.52 1.12 -3.76
CA VAL A 214 -23.34 1.41 -2.33
C VAL A 214 -21.90 1.83 -2.09
N TYR A 215 -21.72 2.87 -1.27
CA TYR A 215 -20.42 3.36 -0.86
C TYR A 215 -20.27 3.22 0.64
N LEU A 216 -19.27 2.45 1.07
CA LEU A 216 -18.88 2.33 2.46
C LEU A 216 -17.58 3.14 2.60
N ILE A 217 -17.71 4.40 3.00
CA ILE A 217 -16.60 5.36 3.07
C ILE A 217 -16.07 5.41 4.49
N ASN A 218 -14.75 5.24 4.65
CA ASN A 218 -14.10 5.37 5.93
C ASN A 218 -13.47 6.77 6.06
N TYR A 219 -14.17 7.66 6.74
CA TYR A 219 -13.69 9.04 6.98
C TYR A 219 -12.51 9.13 7.96
N GLN A 220 -12.11 8.02 8.59
CA GLN A 220 -11.03 7.99 9.60
C GLN A 220 -9.68 7.52 9.04
N ILE A 221 -9.54 7.35 7.71
CA ILE A 221 -8.26 6.97 7.11
C ILE A 221 -7.28 8.14 7.25
N THR A 222 -6.48 8.10 8.32
CA THR A 222 -5.30 8.95 8.48
C THR A 222 -4.05 8.11 8.35
N LEU A 223 -3.09 8.66 7.62
CA LEU A 223 -1.87 7.98 7.25
C LEU A 223 -0.67 8.60 7.96
N PRO A 224 0.21 7.80 8.57
CA PRO A 224 1.49 8.31 9.08
C PRO A 224 2.39 8.86 7.96
N SER A 225 2.41 8.23 6.78
CA SER A 225 3.18 8.65 5.61
C SER A 225 2.55 9.84 4.87
N ALA A 226 1.21 9.88 4.74
CA ALA A 226 0.53 11.09 4.26
C ALA A 226 0.72 12.27 5.23
N ARG A 227 0.81 12.05 6.56
CA ARG A 227 1.24 13.11 7.49
C ARG A 227 2.67 13.60 7.19
N ARG A 228 3.60 12.75 6.74
CA ARG A 228 4.96 13.18 6.37
C ARG A 228 4.98 13.97 5.06
N GLU A 229 4.14 13.65 4.08
CA GLU A 229 4.00 14.45 2.86
C GLU A 229 3.22 15.75 3.11
N ILE A 230 2.16 15.72 3.92
CA ILE A 230 1.35 16.91 4.27
C ILE A 230 2.10 17.85 5.21
N ALA A 231 3.00 17.34 6.08
CA ALA A 231 3.87 18.19 6.90
C ALA A 231 5.12 18.70 6.16
N GLY A 232 5.48 18.08 5.03
CA GLY A 232 6.63 18.47 4.21
C GLY A 232 6.30 19.37 3.01
N ALA A 233 5.05 19.35 2.54
CA ALA A 233 4.55 20.19 1.48
C ALA A 233 3.50 21.16 2.04
N GLU A 234 3.90 22.41 2.26
CA GLU A 234 3.00 23.56 2.33
C GLU A 234 2.11 23.55 1.08
N TRP A 235 0.94 22.92 1.21
CA TRP A 235 -0.11 23.00 0.21
C TRP A 235 -0.84 24.34 0.42
N MET A 236 -0.18 25.44 0.05
CA MET A 236 -0.87 26.71 -0.17
C MET A 236 -1.50 26.66 -1.56
N PRO A 237 -2.84 26.72 -1.69
CA PRO A 237 -3.44 26.97 -2.98
C PRO A 237 -2.95 28.34 -3.46
N ARG A 238 -2.22 28.36 -4.59
CA ARG A 238 -1.94 29.61 -5.29
C ARG A 238 -3.29 30.22 -5.65
N ALA A 239 -3.65 31.29 -4.95
CA ALA A 239 -4.74 32.14 -5.35
C ALA A 239 -4.46 32.60 -6.79
N THR A 240 -5.24 32.08 -7.73
CA THR A 240 -5.32 32.67 -9.07
C THR A 240 -5.93 34.05 -8.88
N ASN A 241 -5.10 35.09 -8.95
CA ASN A 241 -5.56 36.47 -9.05
C ASN A 241 -6.37 36.61 -10.33
N SER A 242 -7.69 36.51 -10.20
CA SER A 242 -8.65 36.96 -11.19
C SER A 242 -8.69 38.50 -11.16
N VAL A 243 -7.78 39.15 -11.90
CA VAL A 243 -8.02 40.54 -12.30
C VAL A 243 -8.91 40.52 -13.52
N ARG A 244 -10.20 40.72 -13.27
CA ARG A 244 -11.22 41.06 -14.27
C ARG A 244 -11.22 42.58 -14.43
N ALA A 245 -11.44 43.00 -15.68
CA ALA A 245 -12.12 44.23 -16.13
C ALA A 245 -11.28 45.44 -16.62
N GLY A 246 -11.77 45.97 -17.75
CA GLY A 246 -11.34 47.18 -18.46
C GLY A 246 -11.42 46.94 -19.98
N ALA A 247 -12.59 46.82 -20.62
CA ALA A 247 -13.58 47.86 -20.97
C ALA A 247 -13.02 49.00 -21.87
N ALA A 248 -13.72 49.23 -22.99
CA ALA A 248 -13.54 50.26 -24.03
C ALA A 248 -12.36 50.02 -25.00
N ARG A 249 -12.50 50.05 -26.34
CA ARG A 249 -13.41 50.77 -27.25
C ARG A 249 -13.80 49.90 -28.44
#